data_AF-A0A5C3QKJ3-F1
#
_entry.id   AF-A0A5C3QKJ3-F1
#
_cell.length_a   1.000
_cell.length_b   1.000
_cell.length_c   1.000
_cell.angle_alpha   90.00
_cell.angle_beta   90.00
_cell.angle_gamma   90.00
#
_symmetry.space_group_name_H-M   'P 1'
#
loop_
_entity.id
_entity.type
_entity.pdbx_description
1 polymer ?
#
loop_
_entity_poly.entity_id
_entity_poly.type
_entity_poly.pdbx_seq_one_letter_code
_entity_poly.pdbx_strand_id
1 'polypeptide(L)'
;MKFSASILPFATLLIAVSAAPVKRDVDSALIPEFGHQAGLNPTGTGDCDGAVNGPNGQPIKIPCICPPARDDFIRQLNANVAAGRAINNPGVQVSFPTGSSKEDQLGRMNAATVTLQNLRGPGVGCPSAATTFNQQAQAIRDFNGAPAPAPAPAPAPAPAPAPAPAPAPAPAGGVNSALIPEFGHQAGLNPTGTGDCDGAVNGPNGQPIKIPCICPPARDDFVRQLNANVAAGRAVNNPGVQVSFPTGSSKEDQLARMNAATVTLQNLRGPGVGCPSAATTFNQQAQAIRDFNGTPSPAPAPAPAPAPAPGPAPAPAPSGGIDAALIPDLGFTSGRNPTGTGDCDGAVNGPNGQPIKIPCACPPARDEFIRQLNANVAAGRAVNNPGVNVSFPTGSSNQDQAGRIIASLITLQNLQGPGVGCPAAATTLNSQLAAVQRR
;
A
#
# COMPACT_ATOMS: atom_id res chain seq x y z
N MET A 1 18.12 86.34 31.96
CA MET A 1 17.76 84.92 32.05
C MET A 1 18.13 84.29 30.72
N LYS A 2 19.16 83.44 30.70
CA LYS A 2 19.71 82.77 29.51
C LYS A 2 19.27 81.32 29.59
N PHE A 3 18.53 80.82 28.60
CA PHE A 3 18.31 79.38 28.44
C PHE A 3 18.65 78.99 27.00
N SER A 4 19.72 78.22 26.91
CA SER A 4 20.32 77.67 25.70
C SER A 4 19.40 76.59 25.09
N ALA A 5 19.23 76.63 23.77
CA ALA A 5 18.59 75.58 22.99
C ALA A 5 19.63 74.49 22.67
N SER A 6 19.40 73.27 23.16
CA SER A 6 20.18 72.09 22.77
C SER A 6 19.40 71.26 21.75
N ILE A 7 19.96 71.14 20.55
CA ILE A 7 19.46 70.31 19.45
C ILE A 7 20.04 68.90 19.63
N LEU A 8 19.17 67.90 19.82
CA LEU A 8 19.51 66.47 19.79
C LEU A 8 19.41 65.92 18.35
N PRO A 9 20.45 65.26 17.80
CA PRO A 9 20.32 64.55 16.53
C PRO A 9 19.75 63.14 16.75
N PHE A 10 18.59 62.86 16.15
CA PHE A 10 18.05 61.50 16.03
C PHE A 10 18.89 60.69 15.04
N ALA A 11 19.65 59.72 15.53
CA ALA A 11 20.31 58.71 14.71
C ALA A 11 19.27 57.67 14.26
N THR A 12 18.93 57.67 12.97
CA THR A 12 18.11 56.62 12.33
C THR A 12 18.96 55.37 12.12
N LEU A 13 18.72 54.35 12.93
CA LEU A 13 19.30 53.01 12.80
C LEU A 13 18.53 52.22 11.72
N LEU A 14 19.10 52.09 10.52
CA LEU A 14 18.60 51.21 9.47
C LEU A 14 18.98 49.75 9.79
N ILE A 15 18.06 49.00 10.39
CA ILE A 15 18.19 47.54 10.54
C ILE A 15 17.87 46.90 9.19
N ALA A 16 18.89 46.55 8.42
CA ALA A 16 18.74 45.70 7.24
C ALA A 16 18.44 44.27 7.69
N VAL A 17 17.15 43.90 7.70
CA VAL A 17 16.73 42.50 7.87
C VAL A 17 17.16 41.74 6.62
N SER A 18 18.30 41.05 6.72
CA SER A 18 18.73 40.08 5.73
C SER A 18 17.81 38.86 5.86
N ALA A 19 16.74 38.83 5.06
CA ALA A 19 15.95 37.64 4.85
C ALA A 19 16.82 36.61 4.12
N ALA A 20 17.61 35.84 4.88
CA ALA A 20 18.23 34.63 4.35
C ALA A 20 17.09 33.72 3.89
N PRO A 21 16.98 33.37 2.59
CA PRO A 21 15.96 32.44 2.14
C PRO A 21 16.22 31.10 2.83
N VAL A 22 15.30 30.69 3.70
CA VAL A 22 15.28 29.35 4.28
C VAL A 22 15.03 28.39 3.13
N LYS A 23 16.10 27.84 2.54
CA LYS A 23 15.99 26.78 1.54
C LYS A 23 15.38 25.58 2.26
N ARG A 24 14.22 25.13 1.79
CA ARG A 24 13.56 23.93 2.31
C ARG A 24 14.43 22.71 2.02
N ASP A 25 14.45 21.77 2.95
CA ASP A 25 15.01 20.44 2.75
C ASP A 25 14.42 19.80 1.48
N VAL A 26 15.20 18.94 0.81
CA VAL A 26 14.64 18.16 -0.31
C VAL A 26 13.52 17.27 0.19
N ASP A 27 12.45 17.19 -0.59
CA ASP A 27 11.34 16.29 -0.29
C ASP A 27 11.84 14.85 -0.25
N SER A 28 11.73 14.22 0.93
CA SER A 28 12.19 12.85 1.16
C SER A 28 11.53 11.84 0.23
N ALA A 29 10.30 12.09 -0.24
CA ALA A 29 9.60 11.22 -1.18
C ALA A 29 10.22 11.23 -2.58
N LEU A 30 10.98 12.27 -2.92
CA LEU A 30 11.65 12.41 -4.22
C LEU A 30 13.06 11.82 -4.22
N ILE A 31 13.59 11.39 -3.06
CA ILE A 31 14.94 10.86 -2.92
C ILE A 31 14.97 9.40 -3.39
N PRO A 32 15.74 9.04 -4.42
CA PRO A 32 15.82 7.66 -4.90
C PRO A 32 16.24 6.69 -3.81
N GLU A 33 15.59 5.52 -3.72
CA GLU A 33 15.93 4.45 -2.77
C GLU A 33 17.23 3.75 -3.19
N PHE A 34 18.04 3.27 -2.25
CA PHE A 34 19.31 2.60 -2.59
C PHE A 34 19.11 1.29 -3.35
N GLY A 35 17.99 0.60 -3.10
CA GLY A 35 17.70 -0.71 -3.69
C GLY A 35 18.69 -1.81 -3.31
N HIS A 36 19.51 -1.60 -2.29
CA HIS A 36 20.53 -2.53 -1.80
C HIS A 36 20.76 -2.32 -0.30
N GLN A 37 21.14 -3.38 0.43
CA GLN A 37 21.46 -3.31 1.85
C GLN A 37 22.98 -3.36 2.06
N ALA A 38 23.46 -2.64 3.06
CA ALA A 38 24.88 -2.67 3.43
C ALA A 38 25.25 -3.99 4.11
N GLY A 39 26.52 -4.36 4.07
CA GLY A 39 27.04 -5.48 4.84
C GLY A 39 26.67 -6.88 4.31
N LEU A 40 26.18 -7.01 3.08
CA LEU A 40 25.81 -8.32 2.53
C LEU A 40 27.05 -9.15 2.16
N ASN A 41 27.08 -10.41 2.62
CA ASN A 41 28.13 -11.39 2.33
C ASN A 41 29.56 -10.86 2.51
N PRO A 42 29.96 -10.50 3.74
CA PRO A 42 31.29 -9.97 4.00
C PRO A 42 32.38 -11.01 3.69
N THR A 43 33.44 -10.59 3.01
CA THR A 43 34.60 -11.45 2.68
C THR A 43 35.58 -11.60 3.83
N GLY A 44 35.40 -10.84 4.91
CA GLY A 44 36.36 -10.74 6.02
C GLY A 44 37.50 -9.74 5.77
N THR A 45 37.62 -9.16 4.57
CA THR A 45 38.63 -8.13 4.23
C THR A 45 38.08 -6.69 4.26
N GLY A 46 36.82 -6.51 4.66
CA GLY A 46 36.11 -5.23 4.63
C GLY A 46 35.25 -5.01 3.38
N ASP A 47 35.24 -5.98 2.47
CA ASP A 47 34.44 -5.98 1.24
C ASP A 47 33.17 -6.82 1.37
N CYS A 48 32.10 -6.34 0.76
CA CYS A 48 30.77 -6.93 0.74
C CYS A 48 30.25 -6.98 -0.70
N ASP A 49 29.19 -7.76 -0.93
CA ASP A 49 28.53 -7.82 -2.23
C ASP A 49 27.78 -6.51 -2.53
N GLY A 50 28.01 -5.97 -3.72
CA GLY A 50 27.32 -4.80 -4.24
C GLY A 50 25.98 -5.13 -4.91
N ALA A 51 25.25 -4.07 -5.24
CA ALA A 51 23.90 -4.11 -5.81
C ALA A 51 23.85 -4.62 -7.26
N VAL A 52 25.00 -4.66 -7.93
CA VAL A 52 25.10 -4.97 -9.36
C VAL A 52 26.17 -6.02 -9.59
N ASN A 53 25.91 -6.92 -10.55
CA ASN A 53 26.88 -7.93 -10.97
C ASN A 53 27.89 -7.33 -11.95
N GLY A 54 29.15 -7.75 -11.82
CA GLY A 54 30.21 -7.45 -12.76
C GLY A 54 30.12 -8.32 -14.03
N PRO A 55 31.05 -8.13 -14.97
CA PRO A 55 31.09 -8.87 -16.24
C PRO A 55 31.19 -10.40 -16.09
N ASN A 56 31.69 -10.87 -14.96
CA ASN A 56 31.79 -12.28 -14.61
C ASN A 56 30.51 -12.87 -13.99
N GLY A 57 29.41 -12.09 -13.94
CA GLY A 57 28.13 -12.49 -13.36
C GLY A 57 28.11 -12.52 -11.82
N GLN A 58 29.20 -12.14 -11.15
CA GLN A 58 29.27 -12.07 -9.69
C GLN A 58 29.04 -10.63 -9.18
N PRO A 59 28.48 -10.44 -7.98
CA PRO A 59 28.33 -9.11 -7.39
C PRO A 59 29.66 -8.35 -7.34
N ILE A 60 29.66 -7.09 -7.78
CA ILE A 60 30.82 -6.21 -7.65
C ILE A 60 31.11 -6.01 -6.17
N LYS A 61 32.35 -6.23 -5.74
CA LYS A 61 32.75 -6.01 -4.35
C LYS A 61 32.79 -4.52 -4.03
N ILE A 62 32.17 -4.14 -2.91
CA ILE A 62 32.08 -2.78 -2.40
C ILE A 62 32.51 -2.75 -0.93
N PRO A 63 32.90 -1.59 -0.37
CA PRO A 63 33.11 -1.48 1.08
C PRO A 63 31.85 -1.85 1.85
N CYS A 64 31.94 -2.64 2.91
CA CYS A 64 30.78 -3.10 3.68
C CYS A 64 29.95 -1.98 4.33
N ILE A 65 30.53 -0.80 4.52
CA ILE A 65 29.84 0.41 5.01
C ILE A 65 28.92 1.05 3.94
N CYS A 66 28.90 0.50 2.72
CA CYS A 66 28.13 0.99 1.61
C CYS A 66 26.95 0.06 1.29
N PRO A 67 25.75 0.61 1.01
CA PRO A 67 25.38 2.03 1.11
C PRO A 67 25.37 2.56 2.56
N PRO A 68 25.50 3.88 2.78
CA PRO A 68 25.45 4.46 4.13
C PRO A 68 24.06 4.33 4.75
N ALA A 69 23.91 4.66 6.03
CA ALA A 69 22.59 4.83 6.64
C ALA A 69 21.78 5.87 5.87
N ARG A 70 20.48 5.59 5.69
CA ARG A 70 19.58 6.43 4.88
C ARG A 70 19.51 7.87 5.39
N ASP A 71 19.37 8.05 6.70
CA ASP A 71 19.28 9.38 7.32
C ASP A 71 20.58 10.19 7.13
N ASP A 72 21.74 9.53 7.21
CA ASP A 72 23.03 10.18 7.01
C ASP A 72 23.18 10.65 5.56
N PHE A 73 22.74 9.83 4.60
CA PHE A 73 22.71 10.20 3.20
C PHE A 73 21.76 11.36 2.92
N ILE A 74 20.55 11.35 3.50
CA ILE A 74 19.57 12.44 3.33
C ILE A 74 20.14 13.75 3.87
N ARG A 75 20.79 13.75 5.05
CA ARG A 75 21.45 14.95 5.58
C ARG A 75 22.52 15.48 4.62
N GLN A 76 23.34 14.60 4.05
CA GLN A 76 24.38 15.00 3.09
C GLN A 76 23.80 15.54 1.78
N LEU A 77 22.72 14.93 1.29
CA LEU A 77 22.01 15.40 0.09
C LEU A 77 21.41 16.79 0.33
N ASN A 78 20.75 17.01 1.47
CA ASN A 78 20.23 18.33 1.85
C ASN A 78 21.33 19.39 1.87
N ALA A 79 22.49 19.08 2.46
CA ALA A 79 23.62 20.00 2.51
C ALA A 79 24.17 20.32 1.10
N ASN A 80 24.28 19.31 0.23
CA ASN A 80 24.73 19.50 -1.16
C ASN A 80 23.76 20.38 -1.97
N VAL A 81 22.46 20.15 -1.82
CA VAL A 81 21.42 20.92 -2.53
C VAL A 81 21.33 22.34 -1.99
N ALA A 82 21.44 22.54 -0.68
CA ALA A 82 21.51 23.85 -0.06
C ALA A 82 22.70 24.66 -0.60
N ALA A 83 23.86 24.02 -0.75
CA ALA A 83 25.08 24.60 -1.31
C ALA A 83 25.08 24.75 -2.85
N GLY A 84 24.16 24.07 -3.55
CA GLY A 84 24.11 23.97 -5.02
C GLY A 84 25.28 23.19 -5.63
N ARG A 85 26.04 22.47 -4.79
CA ARG A 85 27.27 21.74 -5.15
C ARG A 85 27.56 20.67 -4.10
N ALA A 86 28.34 19.66 -4.44
CA ALA A 86 28.77 18.67 -3.45
C ALA A 86 29.70 19.33 -2.42
N ILE A 87 29.32 19.35 -1.13
CA ILE A 87 30.07 20.07 -0.09
C ILE A 87 31.49 19.54 0.10
N ASN A 88 31.69 18.23 -0.09
CA ASN A 88 33.00 17.59 -0.02
C ASN A 88 33.70 17.47 -1.38
N ASN A 89 33.06 17.96 -2.46
CA ASN A 89 33.65 18.11 -3.78
C ASN A 89 33.07 19.33 -4.51
N PRO A 90 33.45 20.55 -4.09
CA PRO A 90 32.78 21.78 -4.53
C PRO A 90 32.83 22.07 -6.03
N GLY A 91 33.69 21.36 -6.78
CA GLY A 91 33.76 21.45 -8.24
C GLY A 91 32.59 20.75 -8.96
N VAL A 92 31.82 19.92 -8.26
CA VAL A 92 30.67 19.20 -8.84
C VAL A 92 29.38 19.89 -8.41
N GLN A 93 28.63 20.40 -9.39
CA GLN A 93 27.33 21.03 -9.14
C GLN A 93 26.28 19.99 -8.77
N VAL A 94 25.39 20.35 -7.86
CA VAL A 94 24.28 19.52 -7.43
C VAL A 94 23.00 20.33 -7.51
N SER A 95 22.08 19.86 -8.34
CA SER A 95 20.72 20.37 -8.45
C SER A 95 19.74 19.24 -8.17
N PHE A 96 18.70 19.52 -7.38
CA PHE A 96 17.66 18.55 -7.06
C PHE A 96 16.31 19.10 -7.52
N PRO A 97 15.93 18.87 -8.78
CA PRO A 97 14.70 19.41 -9.32
C PRO A 97 13.49 18.70 -8.71
N THR A 98 12.42 19.45 -8.48
CA THR A 98 11.17 18.94 -7.87
C THR A 98 10.10 18.57 -8.90
N GLY A 99 10.32 18.85 -10.18
CA GLY A 99 9.37 18.55 -11.24
C GLY A 99 9.25 17.05 -11.53
N SER A 100 8.24 16.69 -12.31
CA SER A 100 7.87 15.32 -12.67
C SER A 100 8.48 14.85 -13.99
N SER A 101 9.17 15.73 -14.73
CA SER A 101 9.72 15.39 -16.04
C SER A 101 10.78 14.30 -15.94
N LYS A 102 11.03 13.64 -17.07
CA LYS A 102 12.10 12.64 -17.18
C LYS A 102 13.46 13.25 -16.84
N GLU A 103 13.68 14.48 -17.28
CA GLU A 103 14.85 15.29 -17.00
C GLU A 103 14.98 15.60 -15.51
N ASP A 104 13.88 15.93 -14.82
CA ASP A 104 13.88 16.16 -13.38
C ASP A 104 14.21 14.89 -12.59
N GLN A 105 13.60 13.76 -12.98
CA GLN A 105 13.86 12.46 -12.35
C GLN A 105 15.33 12.04 -12.51
N LEU A 106 15.89 12.21 -13.71
CA LEU A 106 17.32 11.95 -13.97
C LEU A 106 18.22 12.95 -13.22
N GLY A 107 17.78 14.20 -13.07
CA GLY A 107 18.47 15.20 -12.24
C GLY A 107 18.59 14.77 -10.78
N ARG A 108 17.50 14.23 -10.20
CA ARG A 108 17.52 13.68 -8.84
C ARG A 108 18.43 12.44 -8.71
N MET A 109 18.41 11.54 -9.70
CA MET A 109 19.33 10.40 -9.75
C MET A 109 20.80 10.84 -9.80
N ASN A 110 21.09 11.87 -10.58
CA ASN A 110 22.44 12.44 -10.68
C ASN A 110 22.86 13.06 -9.35
N ALA A 111 22.00 13.87 -8.71
CA ALA A 111 22.27 14.45 -7.40
C ALA A 111 22.51 13.39 -6.31
N ALA A 112 21.71 12.32 -6.32
CA ALA A 112 21.88 11.19 -5.41
C ALA A 112 23.21 10.44 -5.64
N THR A 113 23.57 10.21 -6.90
CA THR A 113 24.83 9.55 -7.29
C THR A 113 26.04 10.39 -6.91
N VAL A 114 26.01 11.70 -7.21
CA VAL A 114 27.07 12.65 -6.82
C VAL A 114 27.21 12.69 -5.30
N THR A 115 26.11 12.73 -4.56
CA THR A 115 26.15 12.73 -3.09
C THR A 115 26.79 11.44 -2.57
N LEU A 116 26.38 10.29 -3.10
CA LEU A 116 26.89 8.96 -2.71
C LEU A 116 28.41 8.84 -2.92
N GLN A 117 28.90 9.31 -4.07
CA GLN A 117 30.31 9.22 -4.45
C GLN A 117 31.21 10.22 -3.72
N ASN A 118 30.64 11.28 -3.15
CA ASN A 118 31.39 12.37 -2.52
C ASN A 118 31.07 12.50 -1.02
N LEU A 119 30.70 11.41 -0.34
CA LEU A 119 30.34 11.45 1.09
C LEU A 119 31.49 11.86 2.02
N ARG A 120 32.74 11.58 1.65
CA ARG A 120 33.93 11.81 2.49
C ARG A 120 35.05 12.59 1.79
N GLY A 121 34.84 13.02 0.55
CA GLY A 121 35.82 13.76 -0.26
C GLY A 121 35.58 13.56 -1.75
N PRO A 122 36.38 14.18 -2.63
CA PRO A 122 36.25 14.04 -4.09
C PRO A 122 36.41 12.59 -4.54
N GLY A 123 35.30 11.96 -4.96
CA GLY A 123 35.27 10.54 -5.34
C GLY A 123 35.50 9.55 -4.18
N VAL A 124 35.59 10.04 -2.95
CA VAL A 124 35.78 9.24 -1.74
C VAL A 124 34.43 9.10 -1.05
N GLY A 125 33.72 8.03 -1.40
CA GLY A 125 32.38 7.75 -0.90
C GLY A 125 32.00 6.30 -1.18
N CYS A 126 30.72 6.05 -1.40
CA CYS A 126 30.28 4.73 -1.84
C CYS A 126 30.28 4.67 -3.38
N PRO A 127 30.81 3.58 -3.97
CA PRO A 127 30.76 3.41 -5.41
C PRO A 127 29.31 3.30 -5.88
N SER A 128 29.03 3.63 -7.14
CA SER A 128 27.68 3.50 -7.71
C SER A 128 27.15 2.06 -7.62
N ALA A 129 28.03 1.08 -7.72
CA ALA A 129 27.75 -0.34 -7.51
C ALA A 129 27.19 -0.69 -6.12
N ALA A 130 27.26 0.22 -5.14
CA ALA A 130 26.64 0.03 -3.83
C ALA A 130 25.13 0.29 -3.81
N THR A 131 24.56 0.73 -4.93
CA THR A 131 23.13 1.06 -5.07
C THR A 131 22.64 0.65 -6.45
N THR A 132 21.33 0.65 -6.64
CA THR A 132 20.73 0.44 -7.97
C THR A 132 20.46 1.74 -8.72
N PHE A 133 21.04 2.88 -8.30
CA PHE A 133 20.79 4.20 -8.91
C PHE A 133 21.02 4.22 -10.43
N ASN A 134 22.05 3.54 -10.94
CA ASN A 134 22.31 3.46 -12.38
C ASN A 134 21.20 2.70 -13.13
N GLN A 135 20.68 1.62 -12.54
CA GLN A 135 19.59 0.82 -13.12
C GLN A 135 18.27 1.58 -13.04
N GLN A 136 18.02 2.28 -11.94
CA GLN A 136 16.84 3.14 -11.80
C GLN A 136 16.88 4.31 -12.79
N ALA A 137 18.04 4.95 -12.98
CA ALA A 137 18.23 5.97 -14.01
C ALA A 137 18.03 5.42 -15.41
N GLN A 138 18.45 4.18 -15.67
CA GLN A 138 18.22 3.51 -16.95
C GLN A 138 16.73 3.21 -17.18
N ALA A 139 16.02 2.71 -16.17
CA ALA A 139 14.57 2.51 -16.24
C ALA A 139 13.82 3.82 -16.55
N ILE A 140 14.26 4.94 -15.97
CA ILE A 140 13.71 6.28 -16.29
C ILE A 140 14.02 6.67 -17.74
N ARG A 141 15.23 6.38 -18.25
CA ARG A 141 15.59 6.63 -19.67
C ARG A 141 14.79 5.79 -20.65
N ASP A 142 14.48 4.56 -20.29
CA ASP A 142 13.78 3.63 -21.17
C ASP A 142 12.25 3.80 -21.10
N PHE A 143 11.76 4.52 -20.09
CA PHE A 143 10.35 4.91 -20.00
C PHE A 143 10.00 5.95 -21.08
N ASN A 144 9.14 5.55 -22.02
CA ASN A 144 8.59 6.37 -23.11
C ASN A 144 7.19 6.95 -22.81
N GLY A 145 6.73 6.91 -21.56
CA GLY A 145 5.47 7.52 -21.15
C GLY A 145 5.59 9.05 -21.03
N ALA A 146 4.55 9.77 -21.47
CA ALA A 146 4.50 11.23 -21.39
C ALA A 146 4.63 11.73 -19.93
N PRO A 147 5.39 12.81 -19.66
CA PRO A 147 5.54 13.35 -18.32
C PRO A 147 4.20 13.84 -17.77
N ALA A 148 3.91 13.48 -16.51
CA ALA A 148 2.71 13.94 -15.81
C ALA A 148 2.73 15.48 -15.68
N PRO A 149 1.61 16.20 -15.93
CA PRO A 149 1.58 17.66 -15.92
C PRO A 149 2.04 18.26 -14.59
N ALA A 150 2.81 19.34 -14.66
CA ALA A 150 3.22 20.10 -13.48
C ALA A 150 1.98 20.70 -12.76
N PRO A 151 1.91 20.68 -11.42
CA PRO A 151 0.83 21.32 -10.68
C PRO A 151 0.78 22.83 -10.94
N ALA A 152 -0.41 23.37 -11.23
CA ALA A 152 -0.61 24.79 -11.46
C ALA A 152 -0.28 25.62 -10.19
N PRO A 153 0.24 26.86 -10.33
CA PRO A 153 0.54 27.73 -9.20
C PRO A 153 -0.70 28.03 -8.34
N ALA A 154 -0.55 27.91 -7.02
CA ALA A 154 -1.60 28.20 -6.05
C ALA A 154 -2.03 29.69 -6.13
N PRO A 155 -3.34 29.99 -6.20
CA PRO A 155 -3.84 31.37 -6.14
C PRO A 155 -3.50 32.08 -4.82
N ALA A 156 -3.30 33.40 -4.89
CA ALA A 156 -2.97 34.25 -3.75
C ALA A 156 -4.05 34.22 -2.64
N PRO A 157 -3.67 34.35 -1.35
CA PRO A 157 -4.63 34.24 -0.24
C PRO A 157 -5.64 35.39 -0.22
N ALA A 158 -6.92 35.06 -0.12
CA ALA A 158 -8.01 36.01 0.13
C ALA A 158 -8.03 36.45 1.62
N PRO A 159 -8.60 37.64 1.94
CA PRO A 159 -8.63 38.16 3.32
C PRO A 159 -9.36 37.25 4.30
N ALA A 160 -8.83 37.19 5.54
CA ALA A 160 -9.28 36.30 6.61
C ALA A 160 -10.73 36.57 7.07
N PRO A 161 -11.61 35.54 7.10
CA PRO A 161 -12.90 35.62 7.76
C PRO A 161 -12.76 35.63 9.29
N ALA A 162 -13.73 36.27 9.96
CA ALA A 162 -13.83 36.36 11.41
C ALA A 162 -13.90 34.96 12.10
N PRO A 163 -13.51 34.85 13.39
CA PRO A 163 -13.35 33.57 14.06
C PRO A 163 -14.68 32.81 14.18
N ALA A 164 -14.72 31.60 13.62
CA ALA A 164 -15.81 30.65 13.81
C ALA A 164 -15.73 30.00 15.21
N PRO A 165 -16.87 29.58 15.79
CA PRO A 165 -16.91 28.88 17.08
C PRO A 165 -16.05 27.60 17.07
N ALA A 166 -15.43 27.31 18.21
CA ALA A 166 -14.60 26.12 18.41
C ALA A 166 -15.34 24.84 17.98
N PRO A 167 -14.74 23.99 17.11
CA PRO A 167 -15.33 22.72 16.74
C PRO A 167 -15.48 21.80 17.95
N ALA A 168 -16.64 21.18 18.08
CA ALA A 168 -16.84 20.04 18.95
C ALA A 168 -15.89 18.88 18.54
N PRO A 169 -15.44 18.04 19.49
CA PRO A 169 -14.54 16.92 19.20
C PRO A 169 -15.12 16.00 18.11
N ALA A 170 -14.34 15.77 17.06
CA ALA A 170 -14.69 14.82 16.01
C ALA A 170 -14.72 13.38 16.55
N PRO A 171 -15.66 12.52 16.13
CA PRO A 171 -15.60 11.08 16.39
C PRO A 171 -14.34 10.47 15.76
N ALA A 172 -13.70 9.54 16.47
CA ALA A 172 -12.43 8.92 16.10
C ALA A 172 -12.40 8.39 14.65
N GLY A 173 -11.50 8.93 13.84
CA GLY A 173 -11.20 8.45 12.50
C GLY A 173 -10.56 7.07 12.54
N GLY A 174 -11.31 6.05 12.11
CA GLY A 174 -10.79 4.71 11.89
C GLY A 174 -10.11 4.60 10.52
N VAL A 175 -9.09 3.75 10.40
CA VAL A 175 -8.58 3.32 9.10
C VAL A 175 -9.70 2.64 8.30
N ASN A 176 -9.79 2.95 7.01
CA ASN A 176 -10.72 2.27 6.11
C ASN A 176 -10.33 0.78 6.01
N SER A 177 -11.22 -0.10 6.50
CA SER A 177 -11.00 -1.55 6.55
C SER A 177 -10.73 -2.17 5.17
N ALA A 178 -11.29 -1.60 4.09
CA ALA A 178 -11.06 -2.07 2.73
C ALA A 178 -9.62 -1.83 2.24
N LEU A 179 -8.87 -0.95 2.89
CA LEU A 179 -7.49 -0.62 2.54
C LEU A 179 -6.47 -1.43 3.35
N ILE A 180 -6.92 -2.25 4.31
CA ILE A 180 -6.06 -3.04 5.18
C ILE A 180 -5.61 -4.30 4.41
N PRO A 181 -4.30 -4.51 4.19
CA PRO A 181 -3.81 -5.67 3.46
C PRO A 181 -4.21 -6.98 4.14
N GLU A 182 -4.61 -7.99 3.37
CA GLU A 182 -4.95 -9.32 3.90
C GLU A 182 -3.71 -10.10 4.32
N PHE A 183 -3.79 -10.96 5.33
CA PHE A 183 -2.61 -11.71 5.79
C PHE A 183 -2.09 -12.71 4.76
N GLY A 184 -2.98 -13.24 3.91
CA GLY A 184 -2.67 -14.27 2.92
C GLY A 184 -2.14 -15.58 3.52
N HIS A 185 -2.32 -15.80 4.82
CA HIS A 185 -1.92 -17.00 5.56
C HIS A 185 -2.84 -17.22 6.76
N GLN A 186 -3.07 -18.47 7.14
CA GLN A 186 -3.89 -18.84 8.30
C GLN A 186 -3.00 -19.21 9.49
N ALA A 187 -3.45 -18.88 10.70
CA ALA A 187 -2.76 -19.26 11.92
C ALA A 187 -2.91 -20.77 12.18
N GLY A 188 -1.97 -21.35 12.93
CA GLY A 188 -2.10 -22.73 13.41
C GLY A 188 -1.85 -23.82 12.36
N LEU A 189 -1.30 -23.50 11.19
CA LEU A 189 -1.04 -24.49 10.14
C LEU A 189 0.13 -25.41 10.52
N ASN A 190 -0.08 -26.73 10.42
CA ASN A 190 0.91 -27.78 10.66
C ASN A 190 1.71 -27.60 11.97
N PRO A 191 1.05 -27.69 13.14
CA PRO A 191 1.72 -27.52 14.42
C PRO A 191 2.75 -28.63 14.66
N THR A 192 3.94 -28.26 15.11
CA THR A 192 5.04 -29.20 15.44
C THR A 192 4.87 -29.85 16.81
N GLY A 193 3.92 -29.37 17.62
CA GLY A 193 3.78 -29.74 19.03
C GLY A 193 4.69 -28.97 20.00
N THR A 194 5.62 -28.14 19.50
CA THR A 194 6.51 -27.28 20.32
C THR A 194 6.04 -25.83 20.44
N GLY A 195 4.87 -25.51 19.87
CA GLY A 195 4.34 -24.14 19.79
C GLY A 195 4.62 -23.43 18.46
N ASP A 196 5.32 -24.10 17.54
CA ASP A 196 5.64 -23.60 16.20
C ASP A 196 4.73 -24.19 15.13
N CYS A 197 4.40 -23.35 14.16
CA CYS A 197 3.56 -23.65 13.01
C CYS A 197 4.26 -23.20 11.71
N ASP A 198 3.77 -23.68 10.58
CA ASP A 198 4.27 -23.27 9.27
C ASP A 198 3.86 -21.82 8.97
N GLY A 199 4.83 -21.01 8.54
CA GLY A 199 4.63 -19.65 8.08
C GLY A 199 4.22 -19.55 6.62
N ALA A 200 3.88 -18.33 6.21
CA ALA A 200 3.37 -17.98 4.88
C ALA A 200 4.44 -18.06 3.78
N VAL A 201 5.71 -18.12 4.16
CA VAL A 201 6.84 -18.04 3.24
C VAL A 201 7.83 -19.17 3.50
N ASN A 202 8.42 -19.70 2.44
CA ASN A 202 9.45 -20.73 2.53
C ASN A 202 10.82 -20.10 2.81
N GLY A 203 11.63 -20.78 3.62
CA GLY A 203 13.02 -20.44 3.86
C GLY A 203 13.94 -20.91 2.73
N PRO A 204 15.27 -20.67 2.85
CA PRO A 204 16.26 -21.04 1.83
C PRO A 204 16.33 -22.54 1.51
N ASN A 205 15.86 -23.39 2.43
CA ASN A 205 15.77 -24.84 2.29
C ASN A 205 14.48 -25.30 1.58
N GLY A 206 13.64 -24.37 1.10
CA GLY A 206 12.37 -24.66 0.44
C GLY A 206 11.24 -25.09 1.40
N GLN A 207 11.47 -25.11 2.72
CA GLN A 207 10.47 -25.44 3.72
C GLN A 207 9.84 -24.19 4.31
N PRO A 208 8.57 -24.21 4.76
CA PRO A 208 7.94 -23.09 5.44
C PRO A 208 8.77 -22.63 6.64
N ILE A 209 8.97 -21.31 6.77
CA ILE A 209 9.63 -20.74 7.96
C ILE A 209 8.73 -21.01 9.16
N LYS A 210 9.30 -21.56 10.23
CA LYS A 210 8.55 -21.81 11.47
C LYS A 210 8.26 -20.48 12.18
N ILE A 211 7.00 -20.32 12.58
CA ILE A 211 6.48 -19.14 13.29
C ILE A 211 5.71 -19.60 14.53
N PRO A 212 5.49 -18.72 15.53
CA PRO A 212 4.58 -19.05 16.63
C PRO A 212 3.17 -19.36 16.10
N CYS A 213 2.53 -20.42 16.59
CA CYS A 213 1.20 -20.83 16.10
C CYS A 213 0.08 -19.80 16.30
N ILE A 214 0.28 -18.83 17.20
CA ILE A 214 -0.62 -17.68 17.41
C ILE A 214 -0.51 -16.62 16.30
N CYS A 215 0.36 -16.83 15.31
CA CYS A 215 0.61 -15.94 14.21
C CYS A 215 0.10 -16.53 12.88
N PRO A 216 -0.57 -15.74 12.03
CA PRO A 216 -1.00 -14.34 12.25
C PRO A 216 -2.06 -14.21 13.36
N PRO A 217 -2.23 -13.02 13.98
CA PRO A 217 -3.26 -12.80 14.99
C PRO A 217 -4.68 -12.85 14.39
N ALA A 218 -5.71 -12.84 15.23
CA ALA A 218 -7.08 -12.62 14.76
C ALA A 218 -7.18 -11.29 14.01
N ARG A 219 -7.93 -11.27 12.90
CA ARG A 219 -8.04 -10.10 12.02
C ARG A 219 -8.56 -8.88 12.77
N ASP A 220 -9.59 -9.04 13.59
CA ASP A 220 -10.18 -7.94 14.36
C ASP A 220 -9.21 -7.34 15.39
N ASP A 221 -8.40 -8.18 16.04
CA ASP A 221 -7.38 -7.73 16.98
C ASP A 221 -6.28 -6.93 16.27
N PHE A 222 -5.87 -7.38 15.09
CA PHE A 222 -4.92 -6.66 14.25
C PHE A 222 -5.48 -5.32 13.76
N VAL A 223 -6.72 -5.30 13.27
CA VAL A 223 -7.39 -4.07 12.80
C VAL A 223 -7.54 -3.07 13.95
N ARG A 224 -7.90 -3.53 15.15
CA ARG A 224 -7.95 -2.69 16.35
C ARG A 224 -6.59 -2.08 16.67
N GLN A 225 -5.52 -2.87 16.61
CA GLN A 225 -4.17 -2.38 16.87
C GLN A 225 -3.66 -1.42 15.79
N LEU A 226 -3.98 -1.69 14.52
CA LEU A 226 -3.63 -0.80 13.40
C LEU A 226 -4.34 0.54 13.54
N ASN A 227 -5.63 0.55 13.90
CA ASN A 227 -6.38 1.77 14.21
C ASN A 227 -5.69 2.59 15.31
N ALA A 228 -5.28 1.95 16.40
CA ALA A 228 -4.58 2.62 17.50
C ALA A 228 -3.25 3.23 17.05
N ASN A 229 -2.47 2.50 16.25
CA ASN A 229 -1.19 2.97 15.71
C ASN A 229 -1.37 4.19 14.79
N VAL A 230 -2.37 4.15 13.91
CA VAL A 230 -2.65 5.24 12.97
C VAL A 230 -3.19 6.47 13.68
N ALA A 231 -4.09 6.29 14.65
CA ALA A 231 -4.58 7.38 15.49
C ALA A 231 -3.44 8.07 16.28
N ALA A 232 -2.42 7.32 16.69
CA ALA A 232 -1.25 7.84 17.37
C ALA A 232 -0.14 8.38 16.43
N GLY A 233 -0.26 8.14 15.11
CA GLY A 233 0.77 8.41 14.10
C GLY A 233 2.06 7.58 14.28
N ARG A 234 2.04 6.56 15.14
CA ARG A 234 3.19 5.75 15.56
C ARG A 234 2.73 4.41 16.14
N ALA A 235 3.60 3.42 16.17
CA ALA A 235 3.27 2.15 16.82
C ALA A 235 3.12 2.36 18.34
N VAL A 236 1.93 2.14 18.91
CA VAL A 236 1.66 2.45 20.33
C VAL A 236 2.51 1.62 21.30
N ASN A 237 2.85 0.40 20.90
CA ASN A 237 3.73 -0.51 21.67
C ASN A 237 5.21 -0.38 21.28
N ASN A 238 5.54 0.47 20.30
CA ASN A 238 6.91 0.84 19.94
C ASN A 238 6.94 2.29 19.41
N PRO A 239 6.81 3.29 20.31
CA PRO A 239 6.57 4.68 19.90
C PRO A 239 7.68 5.34 19.07
N GLY A 240 8.85 4.70 18.97
CA GLY A 240 9.95 5.15 18.10
C GLY A 240 9.70 4.88 16.61
N VAL A 241 8.71 4.07 16.25
CA VAL A 241 8.38 3.74 14.86
C VAL A 241 7.13 4.51 14.42
N GLN A 242 7.27 5.36 13.42
CA GLN A 242 6.15 6.11 12.84
C GLN A 242 5.26 5.19 12.01
N VAL A 243 3.95 5.48 12.02
CA VAL A 243 2.95 4.73 11.26
C VAL A 243 2.09 5.72 10.51
N SER A 244 2.05 5.58 9.19
CA SER A 244 1.17 6.33 8.29
C SER A 244 0.27 5.36 7.52
N PHE A 245 -1.00 5.70 7.38
CA PHE A 245 -1.95 4.87 6.63
C PHE A 245 -2.76 5.76 5.69
N PRO A 246 -2.14 6.16 4.56
CA PRO A 246 -2.80 7.04 3.61
C PRO A 246 -3.97 6.32 2.91
N THR A 247 -4.98 7.08 2.52
CA THR A 247 -6.18 6.57 1.84
C THR A 247 -6.08 6.58 0.33
N GLY A 248 -5.04 7.19 -0.24
CA GLY A 248 -4.87 7.29 -1.68
C GLY A 248 -4.58 5.93 -2.35
N SER A 249 -4.71 5.90 -3.67
CA SER A 249 -4.54 4.68 -4.48
C SER A 249 -3.16 4.58 -5.14
N SER A 250 -2.26 5.54 -4.90
CA SER A 250 -0.91 5.51 -5.46
C SER A 250 -0.14 4.28 -4.97
N LYS A 251 0.90 3.93 -5.72
CA LYS A 251 1.79 2.82 -5.36
C LYS A 251 2.47 3.10 -4.02
N GLU A 252 2.82 4.34 -3.78
CA GLU A 252 3.39 4.85 -2.54
C GLU A 252 2.40 4.71 -1.38
N ASP A 253 1.13 5.08 -1.58
CA ASP A 253 0.09 4.92 -0.55
C ASP A 253 -0.14 3.45 -0.21
N GLN A 254 -0.19 2.59 -1.23
CA GLN A 254 -0.33 1.15 -1.05
C GLN A 254 0.85 0.57 -0.26
N LEU A 255 2.08 0.94 -0.61
CA LEU A 255 3.29 0.50 0.11
C LEU A 255 3.35 1.06 1.53
N ALA A 256 2.92 2.29 1.76
CA ALA A 256 2.82 2.87 3.10
C ALA A 256 1.85 2.06 3.97
N ARG A 257 0.70 1.64 3.43
CA ARG A 257 -0.23 0.74 4.13
C ARG A 257 0.37 -0.63 4.40
N MET A 258 1.12 -1.21 3.47
CA MET A 258 1.86 -2.47 3.69
C MET A 258 2.89 -2.33 4.82
N ASN A 259 3.59 -1.19 4.87
CA ASN A 259 4.56 -0.90 5.93
C ASN A 259 3.86 -0.75 7.29
N ALA A 260 2.78 0.04 7.35
CA ALA A 260 1.97 0.18 8.56
C ALA A 260 1.42 -1.17 9.07
N ALA A 261 0.99 -2.03 8.17
CA ALA A 261 0.53 -3.38 8.48
C ALA A 261 1.66 -4.26 9.06
N THR A 262 2.84 -4.24 8.43
CA THR A 262 4.03 -4.96 8.90
C THR A 262 4.51 -4.45 10.27
N VAL A 263 4.60 -3.14 10.47
CA VAL A 263 4.98 -2.52 11.75
C VAL A 263 3.98 -2.91 12.84
N THR A 264 2.69 -2.88 12.54
CA THR A 264 1.65 -3.29 13.48
C THR A 264 1.80 -4.76 13.88
N LEU A 265 2.03 -5.64 12.90
CA LEU A 265 2.21 -7.07 13.11
C LEU A 265 3.42 -7.39 14.01
N GLN A 266 4.54 -6.72 13.79
CA GLN A 266 5.80 -6.96 14.51
C GLN A 266 5.81 -6.36 15.93
N ASN A 267 4.93 -5.40 16.22
CA ASN A 267 4.90 -4.68 17.49
C ASN A 267 3.59 -4.91 18.28
N LEU A 268 2.89 -6.02 18.05
CA LEU A 268 1.60 -6.31 18.71
C LEU A 268 1.68 -6.34 20.25
N ARG A 269 2.82 -6.75 20.83
CA ARG A 269 2.99 -6.95 22.28
C ARG A 269 4.21 -6.23 22.87
N GLY A 270 4.88 -5.38 22.08
CA GLY A 270 6.08 -4.65 22.49
C GLY A 270 7.05 -4.45 21.31
N PRO A 271 8.17 -3.72 21.50
CA PRO A 271 9.15 -3.48 20.44
C PRO A 271 9.72 -4.79 19.88
N GLY A 272 9.35 -5.11 18.64
CA GLY A 272 9.74 -6.37 17.98
C GLY A 272 9.12 -7.64 18.57
N VAL A 273 8.22 -7.50 19.56
CA VAL A 273 7.51 -8.62 20.20
C VAL A 273 6.12 -8.71 19.59
N GLY A 274 6.02 -9.46 18.51
CA GLY A 274 4.78 -9.64 17.76
C GLY A 274 4.87 -10.85 16.86
N CYS A 275 4.16 -10.82 15.74
CA CYS A 275 4.27 -11.86 14.74
C CYS A 275 5.39 -11.52 13.74
N PRO A 276 6.26 -12.47 13.38
CA PRO A 276 7.28 -12.24 12.38
C PRO A 276 6.61 -11.97 11.02
N SER A 277 7.29 -11.25 10.12
CA SER A 277 6.75 -10.97 8.78
C SER A 277 6.46 -12.26 8.00
N ALA A 278 7.20 -13.34 8.27
CA ALA A 278 6.98 -14.68 7.73
C ALA A 278 5.61 -15.27 8.09
N ALA A 279 4.88 -14.69 9.05
CA ALA A 279 3.50 -15.11 9.37
C ALA A 279 2.44 -14.60 8.40
N THR A 280 2.83 -13.77 7.43
CA THR A 280 1.92 -13.18 6.44
C THR A 280 2.61 -13.10 5.09
N THR A 281 1.85 -12.85 4.03
CA THR A 281 2.38 -12.57 2.69
C THR A 281 2.62 -11.08 2.46
N PHE A 282 2.66 -10.24 3.50
CA PHE A 282 2.82 -8.78 3.35
C PHE A 282 4.06 -8.38 2.55
N ASN A 283 5.20 -9.07 2.73
CA ASN A 283 6.40 -8.77 1.95
C ASN A 283 6.21 -9.08 0.46
N GLN A 284 5.52 -10.18 0.14
CA GLN A 284 5.23 -10.61 -1.23
C GLN A 284 4.19 -9.70 -1.88
N GLN A 285 3.16 -9.28 -1.13
CA GLN A 285 2.17 -8.30 -1.59
C GLN A 285 2.81 -6.94 -1.84
N ALA A 286 3.68 -6.48 -0.95
CA ALA A 286 4.45 -5.25 -1.17
C ALA A 286 5.37 -5.37 -2.40
N GLN A 287 5.95 -6.55 -2.63
CA GLN A 287 6.73 -6.82 -3.84
C GLN A 287 5.85 -6.81 -5.09
N ALA A 288 4.68 -7.46 -5.08
CA ALA A 288 3.74 -7.41 -6.19
C ALA A 288 3.30 -5.97 -6.52
N ILE A 289 3.08 -5.13 -5.51
CA ILE A 289 2.80 -3.70 -5.69
C ILE A 289 4.01 -2.99 -6.34
N ARG A 290 5.24 -3.29 -5.89
CA ARG A 290 6.50 -2.76 -6.49
C ARG A 290 6.69 -3.21 -7.93
N ASP A 291 6.28 -4.41 -8.28
CA ASP A 291 6.50 -5.02 -9.59
C ASP A 291 5.35 -4.68 -10.56
N PHE A 292 4.22 -4.18 -10.06
CA PHE A 292 3.12 -3.70 -10.87
C PHE A 292 3.53 -2.43 -11.65
N ASN A 293 3.61 -2.56 -12.98
CA ASN A 293 3.93 -1.50 -13.96
C ASN A 293 2.68 -0.94 -14.68
N GLY A 294 1.47 -1.31 -14.24
CA GLY A 294 0.24 -0.72 -14.77
C GLY A 294 -0.02 0.67 -14.19
N THR A 295 -0.50 1.61 -15.00
CA THR A 295 -1.03 2.88 -14.51
C THR A 295 -2.28 2.63 -13.66
N PRO A 296 -2.34 3.11 -12.40
CA PRO A 296 -3.61 3.19 -11.69
C PRO A 296 -4.55 4.08 -12.49
N SER A 297 -5.76 3.59 -12.78
CA SER A 297 -6.82 4.44 -13.35
C SER A 297 -7.00 5.66 -12.43
N PRO A 298 -7.04 6.90 -12.96
CA PRO A 298 -7.21 8.08 -12.14
C PRO A 298 -8.51 7.98 -11.34
N ALA A 299 -8.44 8.34 -10.05
CA ALA A 299 -9.64 8.65 -9.29
C ALA A 299 -10.40 9.79 -10.01
N PRO A 300 -11.74 9.71 -10.15
CA PRO A 300 -12.52 10.80 -10.73
C PRO A 300 -12.28 12.10 -9.95
N ALA A 301 -12.06 13.20 -10.66
CA ALA A 301 -11.87 14.53 -10.04
C ALA A 301 -13.12 14.96 -9.24
N PRO A 302 -12.97 15.66 -8.11
CA PRO A 302 -14.10 16.24 -7.39
C PRO A 302 -14.77 17.32 -8.24
N ALA A 303 -16.08 17.22 -8.44
CA ALA A 303 -16.86 18.23 -9.15
C ALA A 303 -16.91 19.57 -8.35
N PRO A 304 -16.98 20.74 -9.02
CA PRO A 304 -17.10 22.04 -8.35
C PRO A 304 -18.41 22.17 -7.58
N ALA A 305 -18.37 22.81 -6.41
CA ALA A 305 -19.54 23.07 -5.58
C ALA A 305 -20.50 24.11 -6.22
N PRO A 306 -21.79 23.79 -6.45
CA PRO A 306 -22.77 24.76 -6.94
C PRO A 306 -23.34 25.65 -5.82
N ALA A 307 -23.71 26.89 -6.19
CA ALA A 307 -24.43 27.85 -5.37
C ALA A 307 -25.90 27.41 -5.09
N PRO A 308 -26.53 27.88 -3.99
CA PRO A 308 -27.82 27.35 -3.53
C PRO A 308 -29.01 27.96 -4.30
N ALA A 309 -29.89 27.09 -4.80
CA ALA A 309 -31.24 27.45 -5.26
C ALA A 309 -32.29 26.47 -4.68
N PRO A 310 -33.54 26.91 -4.45
CA PRO A 310 -34.55 26.15 -3.70
C PRO A 310 -35.22 25.03 -4.52
N GLY A 311 -35.65 23.96 -3.85
CA GLY A 311 -36.08 22.67 -4.42
C GLY A 311 -37.33 22.68 -5.32
N PRO A 312 -37.58 21.58 -6.08
CA PRO A 312 -38.05 20.33 -5.47
C PRO A 312 -37.50 19.00 -6.03
N ALA A 313 -37.66 17.96 -5.19
CA ALA A 313 -37.69 16.49 -5.39
C ALA A 313 -36.39 15.70 -5.72
N PRO A 314 -36.18 14.51 -5.10
CA PRO A 314 -34.86 13.86 -5.00
C PRO A 314 -34.61 12.78 -6.07
N ALA A 315 -33.37 12.73 -6.57
CA ALA A 315 -32.75 11.59 -7.24
C ALA A 315 -31.27 11.47 -6.83
N PRO A 316 -30.71 10.23 -6.74
CA PRO A 316 -29.91 9.78 -5.58
C PRO A 316 -28.39 9.86 -5.73
N ALA A 317 -27.72 9.78 -4.57
CA ALA A 317 -26.27 9.74 -4.35
C ALA A 317 -25.57 8.48 -4.94
N PRO A 318 -24.25 8.52 -5.17
CA PRO A 318 -23.48 7.34 -5.56
C PRO A 318 -23.32 6.39 -4.36
N SER A 319 -23.79 5.15 -4.48
CA SER A 319 -23.53 4.06 -3.54
C SER A 319 -23.16 2.82 -4.36
N GLY A 320 -21.93 2.32 -4.24
CA GLY A 320 -21.42 1.28 -5.13
C GLY A 320 -21.02 -0.05 -4.46
N GLY A 321 -21.16 -0.19 -3.14
CA GLY A 321 -21.12 -1.52 -2.52
C GLY A 321 -22.49 -2.16 -2.68
N ILE A 322 -22.55 -3.42 -3.13
CA ILE A 322 -23.79 -4.18 -3.07
C ILE A 322 -24.21 -4.26 -1.60
N ASP A 323 -25.48 -3.99 -1.30
CA ASP A 323 -26.00 -4.20 0.05
C ASP A 323 -25.85 -5.68 0.44
N ALA A 324 -25.05 -5.93 1.48
CA ALA A 324 -24.77 -7.27 1.97
C ALA A 324 -26.04 -8.03 2.40
N ALA A 325 -27.10 -7.32 2.78
CA ALA A 325 -28.39 -7.90 3.13
C ALA A 325 -29.14 -8.47 1.90
N LEU A 326 -28.83 -8.00 0.70
CA LEU A 326 -29.43 -8.50 -0.56
C LEU A 326 -28.72 -9.74 -1.10
N ILE A 327 -27.54 -10.08 -0.58
CA ILE A 327 -26.74 -11.21 -1.05
C ILE A 327 -27.36 -12.52 -0.54
N PRO A 328 -27.81 -13.43 -1.44
CA PRO A 328 -28.41 -14.70 -1.04
C PRO A 328 -27.45 -15.52 -0.17
N ASP A 329 -27.96 -16.21 0.86
CA ASP A 329 -27.14 -17.12 1.67
C ASP A 329 -26.65 -18.30 0.80
N LEU A 330 -25.40 -18.73 0.97
CA LEU A 330 -24.90 -19.92 0.28
C LEU A 330 -25.53 -21.20 0.88
N GLY A 331 -25.95 -21.15 2.14
CA GLY A 331 -26.69 -22.20 2.84
C GLY A 331 -25.92 -23.52 2.98
N PHE A 332 -24.59 -23.49 2.88
CA PHE A 332 -23.72 -24.64 3.05
C PHE A 332 -22.31 -24.22 3.49
N THR A 333 -21.61 -25.10 4.19
CA THR A 333 -20.24 -24.90 4.68
C THR A 333 -19.29 -25.89 4.04
N SER A 334 -18.09 -25.43 3.69
CA SER A 334 -17.05 -26.24 3.04
C SER A 334 -16.47 -27.31 3.97
N GLY A 335 -15.73 -28.26 3.40
CA GLY A 335 -14.98 -29.26 4.17
C GLY A 335 -15.82 -30.40 4.78
N ARG A 336 -17.07 -30.60 4.35
CA ARG A 336 -17.94 -31.64 4.92
C ARG A 336 -17.54 -33.04 4.44
N ASN A 337 -17.26 -33.96 5.37
CA ASN A 337 -16.94 -35.37 5.10
C ASN A 337 -15.87 -35.56 4.00
N PRO A 338 -14.62 -35.14 4.24
CA PRO A 338 -13.56 -35.25 3.26
C PRO A 338 -13.25 -36.72 2.95
N THR A 339 -13.10 -37.05 1.67
CA THR A 339 -12.77 -38.41 1.19
C THR A 339 -11.28 -38.72 1.25
N GLY A 340 -10.44 -37.72 1.53
CA GLY A 340 -8.97 -37.82 1.44
C GLY A 340 -8.40 -37.64 0.03
N THR A 341 -9.25 -37.52 -1.01
CA THR A 341 -8.85 -37.27 -2.40
C THR A 341 -8.96 -35.81 -2.84
N GLY A 342 -9.35 -34.92 -1.92
CA GLY A 342 -9.65 -33.51 -2.19
C GLY A 342 -11.14 -33.20 -2.38
N ASP A 343 -11.99 -34.23 -2.34
CA ASP A 343 -13.44 -34.11 -2.48
C ASP A 343 -14.17 -34.17 -1.13
N CYS A 344 -15.24 -33.38 -1.04
CA CYS A 344 -16.13 -33.27 0.10
C CYS A 344 -17.58 -33.43 -0.34
N ASP A 345 -18.47 -33.73 0.61
CA ASP A 345 -19.91 -33.78 0.36
C ASP A 345 -20.46 -32.37 0.08
N GLY A 346 -21.20 -32.22 -1.02
CA GLY A 346 -21.89 -31.00 -1.38
C GLY A 346 -23.25 -30.80 -0.71
N ALA A 347 -23.85 -29.65 -0.99
CA ALA A 347 -25.11 -29.21 -0.39
C ALA A 347 -26.35 -29.95 -0.91
N VAL A 348 -26.23 -30.62 -2.05
CA VAL A 348 -27.33 -31.28 -2.75
C VAL A 348 -27.01 -32.75 -2.98
N ASN A 349 -28.05 -33.59 -2.88
CA ASN A 349 -27.95 -35.00 -3.19
C ASN A 349 -28.13 -35.25 -4.70
N GLY A 350 -27.34 -36.17 -5.24
CA GLY A 350 -27.48 -36.67 -6.60
C GLY A 350 -28.66 -37.64 -6.75
N PRO A 351 -28.85 -38.19 -7.96
CA PRO A 351 -29.96 -39.10 -8.28
C PRO A 351 -29.97 -40.39 -7.46
N ASN A 352 -28.81 -40.79 -6.92
CA ASN A 352 -28.62 -41.96 -6.05
C ASN A 352 -28.92 -41.67 -4.57
N GLY A 353 -29.41 -40.47 -4.23
CA GLY A 353 -29.71 -40.06 -2.86
C GLY A 353 -28.49 -39.69 -2.02
N GLN A 354 -27.27 -39.76 -2.58
CA GLN A 354 -26.02 -39.40 -1.89
C GLN A 354 -25.59 -37.96 -2.22
N PRO A 355 -24.88 -37.26 -1.31
CA PRO A 355 -24.34 -35.93 -1.59
C PRO A 355 -23.45 -35.91 -2.84
N ILE A 356 -23.63 -34.91 -3.70
CA ILE A 356 -22.75 -34.71 -4.85
C ILE A 356 -21.37 -34.31 -4.34
N LYS A 357 -20.31 -34.98 -4.81
CA LYS A 357 -18.94 -34.64 -4.44
C LYS A 357 -18.51 -33.31 -5.08
N ILE A 358 -17.89 -32.46 -4.28
CA ILE A 358 -17.39 -31.13 -4.66
C ILE A 358 -15.96 -30.95 -4.15
N PRO A 359 -15.17 -30.01 -4.69
CA PRO A 359 -13.88 -29.66 -4.09
C PRO A 359 -14.06 -29.23 -2.64
N CYS A 360 -13.20 -29.69 -1.73
CA CYS A 360 -13.32 -29.36 -0.31
C CYS A 360 -13.18 -27.87 0.02
N ALA A 361 -12.60 -27.07 -0.88
CA ALA A 361 -12.54 -25.61 -0.77
C ALA A 361 -13.88 -24.92 -1.06
N CYS A 362 -14.90 -25.66 -1.49
CA CYS A 362 -16.20 -25.13 -1.89
C CYS A 362 -17.27 -25.43 -0.84
N PRO A 363 -18.18 -24.46 -0.55
CA PRO A 363 -18.17 -23.08 -1.02
C PRO A 363 -17.04 -22.25 -0.38
N PRO A 364 -16.59 -21.14 -1.02
CA PRO A 364 -15.62 -20.24 -0.41
C PRO A 364 -16.18 -19.60 0.86
N ALA A 365 -15.30 -19.02 1.67
CA ALA A 365 -15.72 -18.21 2.80
C ALA A 365 -16.65 -17.07 2.35
N ARG A 366 -17.63 -16.72 3.20
CA ARG A 366 -18.71 -15.78 2.86
C ARG A 366 -18.17 -14.40 2.47
N ASP A 367 -17.15 -13.93 3.17
CA ASP A 367 -16.46 -12.67 2.90
C ASP A 367 -15.72 -12.70 1.55
N GLU A 368 -15.02 -13.79 1.23
CA GLU A 368 -14.36 -13.95 -0.06
C GLU A 368 -15.38 -13.97 -1.21
N PHE A 369 -16.49 -14.70 -1.05
CA PHE A 369 -17.58 -14.69 -2.01
C PHE A 369 -18.14 -13.28 -2.25
N ILE A 370 -18.36 -12.51 -1.18
CA ILE A 370 -18.89 -11.14 -1.27
C ILE A 370 -17.88 -10.21 -2.00
N ARG A 371 -16.58 -10.36 -1.75
CA ARG A 371 -15.54 -9.60 -2.48
C ARG A 371 -15.61 -9.86 -3.98
N GLN A 372 -15.68 -11.13 -4.38
CA GLN A 372 -15.73 -11.52 -5.79
C GLN A 372 -17.03 -11.08 -6.45
N LEU A 373 -18.16 -11.19 -5.75
CA LEU A 373 -19.44 -10.72 -6.25
C LEU A 373 -19.45 -9.20 -6.46
N ASN A 374 -18.91 -8.43 -5.51
CA ASN A 374 -18.75 -6.98 -5.65
C ASN A 374 -17.88 -6.61 -6.86
N ALA A 375 -16.76 -7.31 -7.06
CA ALA A 375 -15.89 -7.09 -8.23
C ALA A 375 -16.61 -7.38 -9.55
N ASN A 376 -17.37 -8.47 -9.62
CA ASN A 376 -18.13 -8.84 -10.81
C ASN A 376 -19.24 -7.84 -11.14
N VAL A 377 -19.95 -7.34 -10.12
CA VAL A 377 -21.03 -6.36 -10.30
C VAL A 377 -20.48 -4.99 -10.67
N ALA A 378 -19.38 -4.56 -10.03
CA ALA A 378 -18.70 -3.32 -10.40
C ALA A 378 -18.19 -3.34 -11.84
N ALA A 379 -17.74 -4.50 -12.32
CA ALA A 379 -17.32 -4.70 -13.70
C ALA A 379 -18.48 -4.92 -14.69
N GLY A 380 -19.70 -5.19 -14.21
CA GLY A 380 -20.85 -5.62 -15.02
C GLY A 380 -20.69 -7.00 -15.67
N ARG A 381 -19.66 -7.76 -15.29
CA ARG A 381 -19.25 -9.05 -15.87
C ARG A 381 -18.35 -9.82 -14.91
N ALA A 382 -18.25 -11.13 -15.08
CA ALA A 382 -17.35 -11.94 -14.27
C ALA A 382 -15.88 -11.57 -14.56
N VAL A 383 -15.12 -11.13 -13.55
CA VAL A 383 -13.76 -10.61 -13.72
C VAL A 383 -12.81 -11.69 -14.29
N ASN A 384 -12.95 -12.94 -13.83
CA ASN A 384 -12.16 -14.07 -14.33
C ASN A 384 -12.80 -14.79 -15.52
N ASN A 385 -13.97 -14.32 -16.00
CA ASN A 385 -14.58 -14.77 -17.24
C ASN A 385 -15.35 -13.62 -17.91
N PRO A 386 -14.63 -12.67 -18.55
CA PRO A 386 -15.23 -11.42 -19.03
C PRO A 386 -16.31 -11.56 -20.09
N GLY A 387 -16.48 -12.76 -20.68
CA GLY A 387 -17.56 -13.07 -21.63
C GLY A 387 -18.93 -13.31 -20.98
N VAL A 388 -19.00 -13.39 -19.65
CA VAL A 388 -20.25 -13.61 -18.90
C VAL A 388 -20.66 -12.33 -18.18
N ASN A 389 -21.80 -11.75 -18.55
CA ASN A 389 -22.32 -10.55 -17.91
C ASN A 389 -22.87 -10.87 -16.52
N VAL A 390 -22.68 -9.93 -15.59
CA VAL A 390 -23.18 -10.03 -14.22
C VAL A 390 -23.98 -8.78 -13.90
N SER A 391 -25.25 -8.98 -13.51
CA SER A 391 -26.15 -7.93 -13.08
C SER A 391 -26.70 -8.27 -11.71
N PHE A 392 -26.66 -7.30 -10.78
CA PHE A 392 -27.14 -7.47 -9.42
C PHE A 392 -28.23 -6.44 -9.12
N PRO A 393 -29.50 -6.78 -9.40
CA PRO A 393 -30.61 -5.87 -9.18
C PRO A 393 -30.87 -5.65 -7.69
N THR A 394 -31.23 -4.43 -7.31
CA THR A 394 -31.50 -4.04 -5.91
C THR A 394 -32.99 -4.06 -5.55
N GLY A 395 -33.88 -4.25 -6.52
CA GLY A 395 -35.32 -4.30 -6.29
C GLY A 395 -35.76 -5.53 -5.47
N SER A 396 -37.01 -5.53 -5.04
CA SER A 396 -37.56 -6.59 -4.18
C SER A 396 -38.38 -7.64 -4.93
N SER A 397 -38.52 -7.55 -6.26
CA SER A 397 -39.34 -8.49 -7.03
C SER A 397 -38.73 -9.90 -7.06
N ASN A 398 -39.53 -10.91 -7.38
CA ASN A 398 -39.01 -12.28 -7.58
C ASN A 398 -37.98 -12.32 -8.73
N GLN A 399 -38.13 -11.45 -9.73
CA GLN A 399 -37.16 -11.30 -10.82
C GLN A 399 -35.83 -10.71 -10.32
N ASP A 400 -35.87 -9.73 -9.41
CA ASP A 400 -34.66 -9.16 -8.82
C ASP A 400 -33.96 -10.17 -7.90
N GLN A 401 -34.73 -10.89 -7.08
CA GLN A 401 -34.20 -11.96 -6.23
C GLN A 401 -33.54 -13.06 -7.07
N ALA A 402 -34.19 -13.49 -8.16
CA ALA A 402 -33.62 -14.46 -9.09
C ALA A 402 -32.34 -13.91 -9.75
N GLY A 403 -32.31 -12.63 -10.13
CA GLY A 403 -31.13 -11.96 -10.67
C GLY A 403 -29.93 -12.00 -9.71
N ARG A 404 -30.16 -11.73 -8.42
CA ARG A 404 -29.09 -11.80 -7.39
C ARG A 404 -28.57 -13.22 -7.17
N ILE A 405 -29.45 -14.22 -7.22
CA ILE A 405 -29.06 -15.64 -7.12
C ILE A 405 -28.26 -16.06 -8.35
N ILE A 406 -28.65 -15.62 -9.55
CA ILE A 406 -27.91 -15.89 -10.80
C ILE A 406 -26.52 -15.23 -10.77
N ALA A 407 -26.42 -13.98 -10.33
CA ALA A 407 -25.13 -13.29 -10.15
C ALA A 407 -24.22 -14.04 -9.16
N SER A 408 -24.81 -14.59 -8.09
CA SER A 408 -24.12 -15.40 -7.09
C SER A 408 -23.59 -16.72 -7.67
N LEU A 409 -24.41 -17.42 -8.47
CA LEU A 409 -24.02 -18.65 -9.16
C LEU A 409 -22.90 -18.41 -10.19
N ILE A 410 -23.01 -17.36 -11.00
CA ILE A 410 -21.98 -16.96 -11.96
C ILE A 410 -20.67 -16.67 -11.24
N THR A 411 -20.73 -15.97 -10.12
CA THR A 411 -19.54 -15.65 -9.31
C THR A 411 -18.86 -16.92 -8.81
N LEU A 412 -19.61 -17.88 -8.25
CA LEU A 412 -19.06 -19.15 -7.76
C LEU A 412 -18.39 -19.97 -8.87
N GLN A 413 -19.02 -20.04 -10.04
CA GLN A 413 -18.53 -20.83 -11.17
C GLN A 413 -17.29 -20.24 -11.85
N ASN A 414 -16.99 -18.97 -11.61
CA ASN A 414 -15.90 -18.24 -12.27
C ASN A 414 -14.91 -17.65 -11.26
N LEU A 415 -14.72 -18.29 -10.09
CA LEU A 415 -13.79 -17.80 -9.06
C LEU A 415 -12.33 -17.82 -9.50
N GLN A 416 -11.93 -18.77 -10.35
CA GLN A 416 -10.53 -19.03 -10.72
C GLN A 416 -10.31 -19.08 -12.24
N GLY A 417 -11.34 -18.77 -13.03
CA GLY A 417 -11.29 -18.78 -14.50
C GLY A 417 -12.63 -19.20 -15.11
N PRO A 418 -12.74 -19.25 -16.45
CA PRO A 418 -13.98 -19.63 -17.13
C PRO A 418 -14.44 -21.05 -16.74
N GLY A 419 -15.52 -21.14 -15.97
CA GLY A 419 -16.04 -22.42 -15.47
C GLY A 419 -15.16 -23.13 -14.43
N VAL A 420 -14.12 -22.45 -13.95
CA VAL A 420 -13.21 -22.96 -12.90
C VAL A 420 -13.52 -22.23 -11.61
N GLY A 421 -14.16 -22.95 -10.69
CA GLY A 421 -14.63 -22.42 -9.42
C GLY A 421 -15.45 -23.46 -8.67
N CYS A 422 -16.37 -23.00 -7.84
CA CYS A 422 -17.25 -23.89 -7.09
C CYS A 422 -18.48 -24.27 -7.90
N PRO A 423 -18.78 -25.58 -8.03
CA PRO A 423 -20.00 -26.02 -8.70
C PRO A 423 -21.21 -25.54 -7.90
N ALA A 424 -22.34 -25.32 -8.57
CA ALA A 424 -23.58 -24.90 -7.90
C ALA A 424 -24.02 -25.86 -6.79
N ALA A 425 -23.67 -27.16 -6.93
CA ALA A 425 -23.88 -28.19 -5.93
C ALA A 425 -23.16 -27.95 -4.58
N ALA A 426 -22.20 -27.01 -4.54
CA ALA A 426 -21.57 -26.57 -3.30
C ALA A 426 -22.44 -25.63 -2.46
N THR A 427 -23.62 -25.25 -2.94
CA THR A 427 -24.52 -24.30 -2.27
C THR A 427 -25.97 -24.71 -2.45
N THR A 428 -26.86 -24.02 -1.76
CA THR A 428 -28.31 -24.17 -1.93
C THR A 428 -28.90 -23.15 -2.93
N LEU A 429 -28.07 -22.41 -3.66
CA LEU A 429 -28.53 -21.33 -4.54
C LEU A 429 -29.47 -21.81 -5.66
N ASN A 430 -29.27 -23.01 -6.21
CA ASN A 430 -30.18 -23.57 -7.22
C ASN A 430 -31.58 -23.87 -6.64
N SER A 431 -31.68 -24.34 -5.40
CA SER A 431 -32.98 -24.58 -4.77
C SER A 431 -33.65 -23.26 -4.36
N GLN A 432 -32.87 -22.27 -3.93
CA GLN A 432 -33.36 -20.92 -3.69
C GLN A 432 -33.89 -20.27 -4.98
N LEU A 433 -33.18 -20.41 -6.11
CA LEU A 433 -33.62 -19.91 -7.40
C LEU A 433 -34.95 -20.54 -7.82
N ALA A 434 -35.07 -21.86 -7.71
CA ALA A 434 -36.30 -22.56 -8.01
C ALA A 434 -37.47 -22.15 -7.09
N ALA A 435 -37.18 -21.87 -5.81
CA ALA A 435 -38.19 -21.40 -4.86
C ALA A 435 -38.67 -19.97 -5.18
N VAL A 436 -37.77 -19.08 -5.58
CA VAL A 436 -38.10 -17.70 -5.99
C VAL A 436 -38.89 -17.69 -7.31
N GLN A 437 -38.54 -18.55 -8.27
CA GLN A 437 -39.22 -18.63 -9.57
C GLN A 437 -40.63 -19.23 -9.51
N ARG A 438 -40.98 -19.93 -8.42
CA ARG A 438 -42.32 -20.52 -8.20
C ARG A 438 -43.26 -19.62 -7.42
N ARG A 439 -42.75 -18.51 -6.88
CA ARG A 439 -43.53 -17.45 -6.23
C ARG A 439 -43.89 -16.39 -7.26
#